data_AF-A0A3A9FFV3-F1
#
_entry.id   AF-A0A3A9FFV3-F1
#
_cell.length_a   1.000
_cell.length_b   1.000
_cell.length_c   1.000
_cell.angle_alpha   90.00
_cell.angle_beta   90.00
_cell.angle_gamma   90.00
#
_symmetry.space_group_name_H-M   'P 1'
#
loop_
_entity.id
_entity.type
_entity.pdbx_description
1 polymer ?
#
loop_
_entity_poly.entity_id
_entity_poly.type
_entity_poly.pdbx_seq_one_letter_code
_entity_poly.pdbx_strand_id
1 'polypeptide(L)'
;MQKERGHSQSADSSQLLAHKSRPKDGHAFKLHALYKPTGDQPQAIAELVKDFQEGNQFQTLLGVTGSGKTFTMVNVIQALQKPTLVIANNKTLAAQLYGEFKEMFPENAVEYFVS
;
A
#
# COMPACT_ATOMS: atom_id res chain seq x y z
N MET A 1 -13.30 47.17 3.91
CA MET A 1 -12.89 46.34 5.05
C MET A 1 -12.84 44.88 4.62
N GLN A 2 -11.61 44.33 4.66
CA GLN A 2 -11.17 42.93 4.72
C GLN A 2 -11.91 41.84 3.92
N LYS A 3 -11.20 41.29 2.93
CA LYS A 3 -11.43 39.98 2.31
C LYS A 3 -10.25 39.09 2.74
N GLU A 4 -10.46 38.28 3.77
CA GLU A 4 -9.46 37.30 4.23
C GLU A 4 -9.32 36.19 3.19
N ARG A 5 -8.24 36.23 2.40
CA ARG A 5 -7.79 35.06 1.64
C ARG A 5 -6.89 34.26 2.58
N GLY A 6 -7.39 33.10 3.01
CA GLY A 6 -6.61 32.11 3.72
C GLY A 6 -5.37 31.77 2.90
N HIS A 7 -4.20 31.95 3.51
CA HIS A 7 -2.94 31.53 2.96
C HIS A 7 -2.86 30.01 3.12
N SER A 8 -3.20 29.26 2.07
CA SER A 8 -2.80 27.86 2.00
C SER A 8 -1.28 27.84 1.87
N GLN A 9 -0.60 27.49 2.95
CA GLN A 9 0.82 27.19 2.91
C GLN A 9 1.00 26.02 1.93
N SER A 10 1.56 26.32 0.76
CA SER A 10 2.05 25.31 -0.17
C SER A 10 3.12 24.51 0.55
N ALA A 11 2.81 23.27 0.93
CA ALA A 11 3.81 22.34 1.40
C ALA A 11 4.88 22.24 0.30
N ASP A 12 6.13 22.52 0.67
CA ASP A 12 7.29 22.47 -0.19
C ASP A 12 7.52 21.01 -0.65
N SER A 13 7.08 20.70 -1.87
CA SER A 13 7.18 19.38 -2.48
C SER A 13 8.63 18.87 -2.62
N SER A 14 9.64 19.73 -2.39
CA SER A 14 11.05 19.34 -2.43
C SER A 14 11.49 18.50 -1.22
N GLN A 15 10.71 18.48 -0.13
CA GLN A 15 11.06 17.71 1.09
C GLN A 15 10.51 16.28 1.12
N LEU A 16 9.59 15.91 0.22
CA LEU A 16 9.03 14.56 0.13
C LEU A 16 9.64 13.80 -1.05
N LEU A 17 10.97 13.67 -1.04
CA LEU A 17 11.67 12.84 -2.02
C LEU A 17 11.29 11.38 -1.78
N ALA A 18 10.58 10.79 -2.74
CA ALA A 18 10.36 9.34 -2.80
C ALA A 18 11.73 8.65 -2.69
N HIS A 19 11.98 8.04 -1.53
CA HIS A 19 13.25 7.38 -1.25
C HIS A 19 13.46 6.26 -2.29
N LYS A 20 14.47 6.42 -3.14
CA LYS A 20 14.92 5.38 -4.08
C LYS A 20 15.66 4.27 -3.32
N SER A 21 14.97 3.59 -2.40
CA SER A 21 15.42 2.29 -1.91
C SER A 21 15.16 1.26 -3.01
N ARG A 22 16.20 0.93 -3.79
CA ARG A 22 16.24 -0.33 -4.53
C ARG A 22 16.46 -1.44 -3.49
N PRO A 23 15.66 -2.52 -3.46
CA PRO A 23 16.03 -3.69 -2.67
C PRO A 23 17.39 -4.19 -3.17
N LYS A 24 18.37 -4.29 -2.27
CA LYS A 24 19.62 -5.03 -2.54
C LYS A 24 19.23 -6.50 -2.75
N ASP A 25 19.83 -7.13 -3.74
CA ASP A 25 19.52 -8.49 -4.19
C ASP A 25 19.40 -9.47 -3.01
N GLY A 26 18.21 -10.06 -2.83
CA GLY A 26 17.93 -11.09 -1.81
C GLY A 26 16.54 -11.07 -1.17
N HIS A 27 15.77 -9.98 -1.27
CA HIS A 27 14.52 -9.82 -0.50
C HIS A 27 13.33 -9.32 -1.35
N ALA A 28 13.12 -9.92 -2.52
CA ALA A 28 11.91 -9.63 -3.28
C ALA A 28 10.68 -10.16 -2.54
N PHE A 29 9.59 -9.38 -2.52
CA PHE A 29 8.29 -9.92 -2.12
C PHE A 29 7.90 -11.04 -3.08
N LYS A 30 7.41 -12.16 -2.53
CA LYS A 30 6.95 -13.33 -3.26
C LYS A 30 5.56 -13.73 -2.77
N LEU A 31 4.56 -13.42 -3.59
CA LEU A 31 3.15 -13.67 -3.32
C LEU A 31 2.83 -15.14 -3.57
N HIS A 32 2.34 -15.82 -2.54
CA HIS A 32 1.77 -17.15 -2.61
C HIS A 32 0.25 -17.02 -2.53
N ALA A 33 -0.43 -17.43 -3.60
CA ALA A 33 -1.90 -17.43 -3.65
C ALA A 33 -2.40 -18.57 -4.54
N LEU A 34 -3.46 -19.23 -4.09
CA LEU A 34 -4.11 -20.31 -4.86
C LEU A 34 -5.01 -19.78 -5.99
N TYR A 35 -5.24 -18.48 -6.03
CA TYR A 35 -6.12 -17.80 -6.98
C TYR A 35 -5.46 -16.53 -7.51
N LYS A 36 -5.98 -16.05 -8.64
CA LYS A 36 -5.52 -14.83 -9.32
C LYS A 36 -6.48 -13.67 -9.03
N PRO A 37 -6.05 -12.41 -9.20
CA PRO A 37 -6.97 -11.27 -9.12
C PRO A 37 -8.13 -11.42 -10.10
N THR A 38 -9.35 -11.13 -9.64
CA THR A 38 -10.59 -11.26 -10.43
C THR A 38 -11.49 -10.04 -10.28
N GLY A 39 -12.50 -9.90 -11.16
CA GLY A 39 -13.41 -8.75 -11.15
C GLY A 39 -12.63 -7.46 -11.42
N ASP A 40 -12.86 -6.44 -10.58
CA ASP A 40 -12.21 -5.12 -10.73
C ASP A 40 -10.78 -5.07 -10.16
N GLN A 41 -10.34 -6.13 -9.47
CA GLN A 41 -9.02 -6.14 -8.82
C GLN A 41 -7.86 -5.93 -9.80
N PRO A 42 -7.78 -6.58 -10.98
CA PRO A 42 -6.66 -6.39 -11.91
C PRO A 42 -6.48 -4.93 -12.33
N GLN A 43 -7.59 -4.24 -12.61
CA GLN A 43 -7.58 -2.83 -13.00
C GLN A 43 -7.12 -1.94 -11.83
N ALA A 44 -7.71 -2.14 -10.64
CA ALA A 44 -7.33 -1.37 -9.45
C ALA A 44 -5.84 -1.55 -9.09
N ILE A 45 -5.28 -2.76 -9.22
CA ILE A 45 -3.85 -3.02 -9.00
C ILE A 45 -3.02 -2.23 -10.03
N ALA A 46 -3.37 -2.32 -11.31
CA ALA A 46 -2.62 -1.66 -12.38
C ALA A 46 -2.60 -0.13 -12.22
N GLU A 47 -3.75 0.47 -11.92
CA GLU A 47 -3.88 1.92 -11.69
C GLU A 47 -3.05 2.37 -10.50
N LEU A 48 -3.17 1.70 -9.35
CA LEU A 48 -2.42 2.05 -8.14
C LEU A 48 -0.90 1.97 -8.35
N VAL A 49 -0.44 0.92 -9.04
CA VAL A 49 0.99 0.71 -9.34
C VAL A 49 1.51 1.78 -10.29
N LYS A 50 0.78 2.06 -11.36
CA LYS A 50 1.14 3.08 -12.36
C LYS A 50 1.24 4.45 -11.71
N ASP A 51 0.20 4.87 -11.00
CA ASP A 51 0.13 6.19 -10.41
C ASP A 51 1.21 6.38 -9.33
N PHE A 52 1.54 5.31 -8.60
CA PHE A 52 2.65 5.33 -7.64
C PHE A 52 4.00 5.53 -8.34
N GLN A 53 4.23 4.85 -9.47
CA GLN A 53 5.45 4.98 -10.26
C GLN A 53 5.58 6.36 -10.94
N GLU A 54 4.45 7.00 -11.26
CA GLU A 54 4.38 8.38 -11.75
C GLU A 54 4.68 9.43 -10.65
N GLY A 55 4.79 9.01 -9.39
CA GLY A 55 5.15 9.86 -8.27
C GLY A 55 3.94 10.38 -7.48
N ASN A 56 2.73 9.89 -7.73
CA ASN A 56 1.56 10.25 -6.93
C ASN A 56 1.69 9.69 -5.52
N GLN A 57 1.81 10.59 -4.54
CA GLN A 57 2.07 10.24 -3.14
C GLN A 57 0.83 9.75 -2.39
N PHE A 58 -0.36 10.22 -2.79
CA PHE A 58 -1.62 9.93 -2.12
C PHE A 58 -2.59 9.31 -3.11
N GLN A 59 -3.10 8.14 -2.76
CA GLN A 59 -4.04 7.37 -3.58
C GLN A 59 -5.07 6.70 -2.69
N THR A 60 -6.29 6.52 -3.21
CA THR A 60 -7.41 5.92 -2.47
C THR A 60 -7.96 4.74 -3.23
N LEU A 61 -7.88 3.54 -2.65
CA LEU A 61 -8.59 2.37 -3.15
C LEU A 61 -10.05 2.39 -2.65
N LEU A 62 -10.98 2.79 -3.51
CA LEU A 62 -12.41 2.70 -3.23
C LEU A 62 -12.89 1.26 -3.49
N GLY A 63 -13.20 0.52 -2.43
CA GLY A 63 -13.67 -0.87 -2.54
C GLY A 63 -14.74 -1.21 -1.51
N VAL A 64 -15.81 -1.87 -1.97
CA VAL A 64 -16.89 -2.35 -1.10
C VAL A 64 -16.42 -3.47 -0.16
N THR A 65 -17.20 -3.78 0.87
CA THR A 65 -16.90 -4.93 1.75
C THR A 65 -16.98 -6.23 0.97
N GLY A 66 -16.03 -7.15 1.22
CA GLY A 66 -15.96 -8.44 0.51
C GLY A 66 -15.26 -8.40 -0.86
N SER A 67 -14.85 -7.24 -1.38
CA SER A 67 -14.18 -7.15 -2.69
C SER A 67 -12.72 -7.65 -2.71
N GLY A 68 -12.19 -8.13 -1.59
CA GLY A 68 -10.81 -8.61 -1.50
C GLY A 68 -9.75 -7.51 -1.43
N LYS A 69 -10.02 -6.39 -0.72
CA LYS A 69 -9.07 -5.26 -0.58
C LYS A 69 -7.67 -5.67 -0.12
N THR A 70 -7.55 -6.60 0.84
CA THR A 70 -6.23 -7.11 1.26
C THR A 70 -5.50 -7.75 0.09
N PHE A 71 -6.20 -8.58 -0.70
CA PHE A 71 -5.62 -9.26 -1.86
C PHE A 71 -5.21 -8.27 -2.97
N THR A 72 -5.99 -7.22 -3.20
CA THR A 72 -5.56 -6.09 -4.06
C THR A 72 -4.25 -5.49 -3.55
N MET A 73 -4.15 -5.17 -2.27
CA MET A 73 -2.97 -4.51 -1.70
C MET A 73 -1.72 -5.39 -1.67
N VAL A 74 -1.82 -6.70 -1.40
CA VAL A 74 -0.64 -7.57 -1.51
C VAL A 74 -0.12 -7.67 -2.94
N ASN A 75 -0.99 -7.67 -3.95
CA ASN A 75 -0.56 -7.63 -5.35
C ASN A 75 0.14 -6.30 -5.69
N VAL A 76 -0.34 -5.17 -5.15
CA VAL A 76 0.34 -3.87 -5.28
C VAL A 76 1.73 -3.90 -4.63
N ILE A 77 1.86 -4.45 -3.42
CA ILE A 77 3.14 -4.58 -2.72
C ILE A 77 4.11 -5.48 -3.49
N GLN A 78 3.62 -6.61 -4.00
CA GLN A 78 4.37 -7.52 -4.88
C GLN A 78 4.85 -6.82 -6.15
N ALA A 79 4.04 -5.96 -6.77
CA ALA A 79 4.44 -5.23 -7.97
C ALA A 79 5.46 -4.13 -7.69
N LEU A 80 5.30 -3.40 -6.58
CA LEU A 80 6.14 -2.24 -6.25
C LEU A 80 7.46 -2.60 -5.58
N GLN A 81 7.56 -3.76 -4.94
CA GLN A 81 8.80 -4.23 -4.29
C GLN A 81 9.36 -3.23 -3.26
N LYS A 82 8.47 -2.69 -2.42
CA LYS A 82 8.84 -1.69 -1.41
C LYS A 82 8.47 -2.15 0.00
N PRO A 83 9.36 -1.97 1.00
CA PRO A 83 8.99 -2.12 2.40
C PRO A 83 7.74 -1.29 2.69
N THR A 84 6.72 -1.91 3.29
CA THR A 84 5.38 -1.34 3.42
C THR A 84 4.94 -1.41 4.87
N LEU A 85 4.39 -0.30 5.38
CA LEU A 85 3.74 -0.23 6.69
C LEU A 85 2.22 -0.22 6.49
N VAL A 86 1.53 -1.20 7.07
CA VAL A 86 0.06 -1.25 7.09
C VAL A 86 -0.42 -0.79 8.46
N ILE A 87 -1.25 0.25 8.49
CA ILE A 87 -1.79 0.84 9.73
C ILE A 87 -3.28 0.47 9.84
N ALA A 88 -3.64 -0.15 10.96
CA ALA A 88 -5.03 -0.48 11.29
C ALA A 88 -5.50 0.32 12.51
N ASN A 89 -6.79 0.62 12.59
CA ASN A 89 -7.37 1.44 13.66
C ASN A 89 -7.60 0.69 14.98
N ASN A 90 -7.42 -0.64 15.01
CA ASN A 90 -7.62 -1.46 16.20
C ASN A 90 -6.78 -2.74 16.16
N LYS A 91 -6.56 -3.36 17.33
CA LYS A 91 -5.71 -4.55 17.50
C LYS A 91 -6.27 -5.80 16.81
N THR A 92 -7.60 -5.96 16.79
CA THR A 92 -8.26 -7.10 16.15
C THR A 92 -8.04 -7.11 14.64
N LEU A 93 -8.29 -5.99 13.97
CA LEU A 93 -8.04 -5.84 12.53
C LEU A 93 -6.55 -5.95 12.21
N ALA A 94 -5.68 -5.38 13.06
CA ALA A 94 -4.24 -5.52 12.88
C ALA A 94 -3.80 -6.99 12.92
N ALA A 95 -4.31 -7.78 13.86
CA ALA A 95 -4.00 -9.21 13.96
C ALA A 95 -4.56 -10.01 12.77
N GLN A 96 -5.77 -9.69 12.31
CA GLN A 96 -6.36 -10.31 11.12
C GLN A 96 -5.50 -10.05 9.88
N LEU A 97 -5.15 -8.79 9.62
CA LEU A 97 -4.30 -8.42 8.49
C LEU A 97 -2.93 -9.10 8.61
N TYR A 98 -2.31 -9.11 9.78
CA TYR A 98 -1.05 -9.81 9.99
C TYR A 98 -1.12 -11.28 9.54
N GLY A 99 -2.18 -12.01 9.94
CA GLY A 99 -2.40 -13.40 9.52
C GLY A 99 -2.54 -13.53 7.99
N GLU A 100 -3.41 -12.71 7.37
CA GLU A 100 -3.63 -12.70 5.92
C GLU A 100 -2.31 -12.42 5.15
N PHE A 101 -1.55 -11.42 5.58
CA PHE A 101 -0.26 -11.08 4.96
C PHE A 101 0.79 -12.17 5.16
N LYS A 102 0.84 -12.83 6.32
CA LYS A 102 1.80 -13.91 6.60
C LYS A 102 1.53 -15.14 5.74
N GLU A 103 0.26 -15.45 5.49
CA GLU A 103 -0.14 -16.53 4.58
C GLU A 103 0.25 -16.22 3.13
N MET A 104 0.06 -14.97 2.69
CA MET A 104 0.33 -14.54 1.31
C MET A 104 1.81 -14.27 1.02
N PHE A 105 2.62 -13.95 2.04
CA PHE A 105 4.06 -13.73 1.92
C PHE A 105 4.87 -14.60 2.90
N PRO A 106 4.78 -15.94 2.79
CA PRO A 106 5.38 -16.86 3.76
C PRO A 106 6.92 -16.80 3.76
N GLU A 107 7.52 -16.41 2.64
CA GLU A 107 8.97 -16.28 2.46
C GLU A 107 9.50 -14.88 2.83
N ASN A 108 8.64 -13.93 3.20
CA ASN A 108 9.04 -12.56 3.53
C ASN A 108 8.87 -12.26 5.04
N ALA A 109 9.57 -11.21 5.49
CA ALA A 109 9.45 -10.67 6.84
C ALA A 109 8.12 -9.88 6.97
N VAL A 110 7.08 -10.59 7.40
CA VAL A 110 5.81 -10.01 7.84
C VAL A 110 5.84 -9.94 9.37
N GLU A 111 5.85 -8.72 9.90
CA GLU A 111 6.02 -8.43 11.33
C GLU A 111 4.78 -7.77 11.92
N TYR A 112 4.59 -7.91 13.24
CA TYR A 112 3.46 -7.36 13.97
C TYR A 112 3.95 -6.40 15.08
N PHE A 113 3.52 -5.14 15.00
CA PHE A 113 3.88 -4.11 15.98
C PHE A 113 2.62 -3.40 16.50
N VAL A 114 2.39 -3.45 17.81
CA VAL A 114 1.28 -2.77 18.50
C VAL A 114 1.81 -2.09 19.76
N SER A 115 1.24 -0.92 20.08
CA SER A 115 1.51 -0.18 21.32
C SER A 115 0.31 -0.19 22.28
#